data_AF-A0A7C9E049-F1
#
_entry.id   AF-A0A7C9E049-F1
#
_cell.length_a   1.000
_cell.length_b   1.000
_cell.length_c   1.000
_cell.angle_alpha   90.00
_cell.angle_beta   90.00
_cell.angle_gamma   90.00
#
_symmetry.space_group_name_H-M   'P 1'
#
loop_
_entity.id
_entity.type
_entity.pdbx_description
1 polymer ?
#
loop_
_entity_poly.entity_id
_entity_poly.type
_entity_poly.pdbx_seq_one_letter_code
_entity_poly.pdbx_strand_id
1 'polypeptide(L)'
;MIAVFTTSGEEARLIAKYRPPVPVLAIVIPHVKTNSVKWTIAGSMQARQLLGVRGVFPVLTSPDVATSVAVSEESVLKLSLHHGKMMGLLKHNDKVVVFQKILDSSVLRIVEFED
;
A
#
# COMPACT_ATOMS: atom_id res chain seq x y z
N MET A 1 0.79 12.38 4.28
CA MET A 1 0.29 11.32 3.36
C MET A 1 -0.25 10.16 4.19
N ILE A 2 -1.23 9.41 3.68
CA ILE A 2 -1.67 8.14 4.30
C ILE A 2 -1.17 6.99 3.42
N ALA A 3 -0.30 6.13 3.95
CA ALA A 3 0.12 4.89 3.29
C ALA A 3 -0.80 3.76 3.73
N VAL A 4 -1.37 3.02 2.78
CA VAL A 4 -2.32 1.93 3.03
C VAL A 4 -1.79 0.66 2.42
N PHE A 5 -1.54 -0.35 3.24
CA PHE A 5 -1.18 -1.69 2.76
C PHE A 5 -2.46 -2.50 2.57
N THR A 6 -2.69 -2.96 1.34
CA THR A 6 -3.92 -3.65 0.98
C THR A 6 -3.66 -4.75 -0.04
N THR A 7 -4.51 -5.77 -0.03
CA THR A 7 -4.50 -6.86 -1.00
C THR A 7 -5.78 -6.83 -1.86
N SER A 8 -6.90 -6.39 -1.29
CA SER A 8 -8.23 -6.31 -1.93
C SER A 8 -8.59 -4.89 -2.41
N GLY A 9 -7.95 -3.87 -1.85
CA GLY A 9 -8.28 -2.45 -2.03
C GLY A 9 -9.43 -1.94 -1.14
N GLU A 10 -9.99 -2.75 -0.25
CA GLU A 10 -11.12 -2.34 0.60
C GLU A 10 -10.72 -1.28 1.62
N GLU A 11 -9.53 -1.42 2.20
CA GLU A 11 -8.98 -0.51 3.21
C GLU A 11 -8.79 0.89 2.62
N ALA A 12 -8.24 0.97 1.40
CA ALA A 12 -8.06 2.23 0.69
C ALA A 12 -9.42 2.90 0.35
N ARG A 13 -10.43 2.10 -0.02
CA ARG A 13 -11.81 2.59 -0.24
C ARG A 13 -12.45 3.11 1.03
N LEU A 14 -12.24 2.43 2.16
CA LEU A 14 -12.76 2.86 3.46
C LEU A 14 -12.16 4.21 3.87
N ILE A 15 -10.85 4.39 3.72
CA ILE A 15 -10.18 5.66 4.01
C ILE A 15 -10.66 6.76 3.06
N ALA A 16 -10.78 6.46 1.76
CA ALA A 16 -11.28 7.41 0.77
C ALA A 16 -12.73 7.88 1.03
N LYS A 17 -13.56 7.05 1.68
CA LYS A 17 -14.93 7.42 2.09
C LYS A 17 -14.95 8.66 2.98
N TYR A 18 -13.97 8.81 3.86
CA TYR A 18 -13.85 9.95 4.77
C TYR A 18 -13.27 11.21 4.11
N ARG A 19 -12.94 11.15 2.80
CA ARG A 19 -12.42 12.26 2.00
C ARG A 19 -11.31 13.04 2.73
N PRO A 20 -10.22 12.37 3.14
CA PRO A 20 -9.10 13.06 3.76
C PRO A 20 -8.57 14.16 2.82
N PRO A 21 -8.14 15.32 3.34
CA PRO A 21 -7.54 16.38 2.53
C PRO A 21 -6.13 16.01 2.03
N VAL A 22 -5.53 14.96 2.61
CA VAL A 22 -4.21 14.43 2.25
C VAL A 22 -4.33 13.26 1.26
N PRO A 23 -3.34 13.06 0.37
CA PRO A 23 -3.34 11.95 -0.57
C PRO A 23 -3.20 10.59 0.14
N VAL A 24 -3.92 9.59 -0.38
CA VAL A 24 -3.89 8.21 0.09
C VAL A 24 -3.05 7.38 -0.88
N LEU A 25 -1.89 6.92 -0.46
CA LEU A 25 -1.03 6.01 -1.23
C LEU A 25 -1.43 4.57 -0.91
N ALA A 26 -2.06 3.88 -1.85
CA ALA A 26 -2.50 2.50 -1.67
C ALA A 26 -1.49 1.53 -2.27
N ILE A 27 -0.71 0.86 -1.43
CA ILE A 27 0.21 -0.19 -1.87
C ILE A 27 -0.55 -1.50 -1.92
N VAL A 28 -0.66 -2.02 -3.14
CA VAL A 28 -1.28 -3.31 -3.41
C VAL A 28 -0.20 -4.38 -3.38
N ILE A 29 -0.28 -5.25 -2.37
CA ILE A 29 0.59 -6.41 -2.24
C ILE A 29 -0.01 -7.53 -3.09
N PRO A 30 0.69 -8.01 -4.13
CA PRO A 30 0.16 -9.07 -4.96
C PRO A 30 0.17 -10.42 -4.23
N HIS A 31 -0.79 -11.27 -4.54
CA HIS A 31 -0.77 -12.68 -4.15
C HIS A 31 -0.36 -13.53 -5.34
N VAL A 32 0.65 -14.37 -5.16
CA VAL A 32 1.04 -15.36 -6.17
C VAL A 32 0.16 -16.59 -5.96
N LYS A 33 -0.72 -16.87 -6.92
CA LYS A 33 -1.46 -18.13 -6.99
C LYS A 33 -0.72 -19.06 -7.94
N THR A 34 -0.10 -20.10 -7.39
CA THR A 34 0.48 -21.20 -8.16
C THR A 34 -0.60 -22.25 -8.40
N ASN A 35 -1.07 -22.35 -9.64
CA ASN A 35 -1.70 -23.59 -10.09
C ASN A 35 -0.59 -24.46 -10.68
N SER A 36 -0.66 -25.79 -10.54
CA SER A 36 0.43 -26.78 -10.72
C SER A 36 1.34 -26.67 -11.96
N VAL A 37 1.00 -25.84 -12.95
CA VAL A 37 1.79 -25.57 -14.17
C VAL A 37 1.99 -24.07 -14.46
N LYS A 38 1.23 -23.16 -13.83
CA LYS A 38 1.27 -21.70 -14.12
C LYS A 38 1.13 -20.88 -12.84
N TRP A 39 2.11 -20.01 -12.60
CA TRP A 39 2.01 -18.97 -11.57
C TRP A 39 1.23 -17.78 -12.14
N THR A 40 0.26 -17.30 -11.37
CA THR A 40 -0.54 -16.12 -11.71
C THR A 40 -0.42 -15.09 -10.59
N ILE A 41 -0.08 -13.85 -10.95
CA ILE A 41 0.01 -12.73 -10.01
C ILE A 41 -1.38 -12.08 -9.91
N ALA A 42 -2.05 -12.26 -8.78
CA ALA A 42 -3.27 -11.55 -8.43
C ALA A 42 -2.90 -10.24 -7.70
N GLY A 43 -3.50 -9.10 -8.07
CA GLY A 43 -3.21 -7.79 -7.46
C GLY A 43 -3.26 -6.63 -8.46
N SER A 44 -2.91 -6.88 -9.73
CA SER A 44 -2.90 -5.83 -10.76
C SER A 44 -4.29 -5.29 -11.09
N MET A 45 -5.33 -6.14 -11.00
CA MET A 45 -6.72 -5.73 -11.20
C MET A 45 -7.19 -4.80 -10.08
N GLN A 46 -6.87 -5.16 -8.83
CA GLN A 46 -7.22 -4.41 -7.63
C GLN A 46 -6.57 -3.03 -7.66
N ALA A 47 -5.29 -2.95 -8.02
CA ALA A 47 -4.59 -1.68 -8.20
C ALA A 47 -5.24 -0.81 -9.28
N ARG A 48 -5.62 -1.38 -10.43
CA ARG A 48 -6.32 -0.64 -11.50
C ARG A 48 -7.70 -0.15 -11.06
N GLN A 49 -8.46 -0.95 -10.33
CA GLN A 49 -9.78 -0.55 -9.81
C GLN A 49 -9.69 0.63 -8.84
N LEU A 50 -8.61 0.73 -8.07
CA LEU A 50 -8.38 1.84 -7.14
C LEU A 50 -8.14 3.19 -7.85
N LEU A 51 -7.74 3.21 -9.13
CA LEU A 51 -7.61 4.45 -9.89
C LEU A 51 -8.96 5.20 -10.03
N GLY A 52 -10.09 4.50 -9.94
CA GLY A 52 -11.41 5.10 -9.93
C GLY A 52 -11.82 5.71 -8.58
N VAL A 53 -11.02 5.53 -7.52
CA VAL A 53 -11.33 5.99 -6.17
C VAL A 53 -10.67 7.36 -5.94
N ARG A 54 -11.48 8.33 -5.53
CA ARG A 54 -11.01 9.71 -5.29
C ARG A 54 -9.87 9.74 -4.26
N GLY A 55 -8.80 10.45 -4.62
CA GLY A 55 -7.69 10.74 -3.71
C GLY A 55 -6.78 9.56 -3.40
N VAL A 56 -6.98 8.42 -4.08
CA VAL A 56 -6.16 7.22 -3.94
C VAL A 56 -5.16 7.14 -5.09
N PHE A 57 -3.90 6.92 -4.75
CA PHE A 57 -2.79 6.68 -5.65
C PHE A 57 -2.33 5.23 -5.48
N PRO A 58 -2.76 4.30 -6.34
CA PRO A 58 -2.40 2.91 -6.21
C PRO A 58 -0.99 2.64 -6.74
N VAL A 59 -0.22 1.85 -6.00
CA VAL A 59 1.11 1.35 -6.37
C VAL A 59 1.08 -0.17 -6.26
N LEU A 60 1.50 -0.86 -7.32
CA LEU A 60 1.64 -2.30 -7.30
C LEU A 60 3.07 -2.68 -6.88
N THR A 61 3.18 -3.47 -5.82
CA THR A 61 4.47 -3.97 -5.32
C THR A 61 4.96 -5.18 -6.13
N SER A 62 6.27 -5.42 -6.15
CA SER A 62 6.87 -6.60 -6.78
C SER A 62 6.48 -7.90 -6.06
N PRO A 63 6.35 -9.03 -6.79
CA PRO A 63 5.92 -10.31 -6.22
C PRO A 63 6.92 -10.93 -5.25
N ASP A 64 8.21 -10.56 -5.30
CA ASP A 64 9.23 -11.07 -4.36
C ASP A 64 8.89 -10.75 -2.90
N VAL A 65 8.21 -9.62 -2.69
CA VAL A 65 7.77 -9.10 -1.39
C VAL A 65 6.59 -9.90 -0.81
N ALA A 66 5.87 -10.68 -1.63
CA ALA A 66 4.71 -11.46 -1.22
C ALA A 66 5.07 -12.81 -0.57
N THR A 67 6.30 -13.30 -0.74
CA THR A 67 6.69 -14.67 -0.37
C THR A 67 7.24 -14.77 1.06
N SER A 68 7.72 -13.67 1.64
CA SER A 68 8.29 -13.62 3.00
C SER A 68 7.51 -12.69 3.93
N VAL A 69 6.49 -13.22 4.60
CA VAL A 69 5.46 -12.46 5.34
C VAL A 69 6.02 -11.52 6.43
N ALA A 70 7.17 -11.81 7.04
CA ALA A 70 7.73 -11.02 8.15
C ALA A 70 8.84 -10.02 7.77
N VAL A 71 9.70 -10.34 6.78
CA VAL A 71 10.79 -9.46 6.30
C VAL A 71 10.26 -8.38 5.33
N SER A 72 9.00 -8.52 4.92
CA SER A 72 8.32 -7.72 3.91
C SER A 72 7.81 -6.37 4.44
N GLU A 73 7.31 -6.26 5.68
CA GLU A 73 6.60 -5.04 6.11
C GLU A 73 7.47 -3.79 6.11
N GLU A 74 8.68 -3.87 6.66
CA GLU A 74 9.63 -2.75 6.65
C GLU A 74 10.11 -2.43 5.24
N SER A 75 10.25 -3.45 4.40
CA SER A 75 10.65 -3.30 2.99
C SER A 75 9.54 -2.60 2.19
N VAL A 76 8.28 -2.97 2.43
CA VAL A 76 7.08 -2.33 1.85
C VAL A 76 6.96 -0.91 2.37
N LEU A 77 7.21 -0.67 3.65
CA LEU A 77 7.22 0.66 4.25
C LEU A 77 8.26 1.56 3.56
N LYS A 78 9.52 1.11 3.46
CA LYS A 78 10.58 1.83 2.75
C LYS A 78 10.21 2.11 1.29
N LEU A 79 9.60 1.13 0.61
CA LEU A 79 9.11 1.30 -0.74
C LEU A 79 8.01 2.37 -0.84
N SER A 80 7.03 2.40 0.08
CA SER A 80 6.01 3.48 0.13
C SER A 80 6.64 4.84 0.24
N LEU A 81 7.59 4.98 1.16
CA LEU A 81 8.20 6.25 1.47
C LEU A 81 9.03 6.74 0.28
N HIS A 82 9.80 5.84 -0.34
CA HIS A 82 10.52 6.14 -1.57
C HIS A 82 9.58 6.54 -2.72
N HIS A 83 8.48 5.82 -2.92
CA HIS A 83 7.49 6.17 -3.93
C HIS A 83 6.79 7.51 -3.64
N GLY A 84 6.46 7.76 -2.36
CA GLY A 84 5.87 9.01 -1.90
C GLY A 84 6.80 10.20 -2.12
N LYS A 85 8.10 10.03 -1.86
CA LYS A 85 9.14 11.03 -2.19
C LYS A 85 9.24 11.27 -3.69
N MET A 86 9.32 10.20 -4.50
CA MET A 86 9.43 10.29 -5.96
C MET A 86 8.20 10.97 -6.59
N MET A 87 7.02 10.75 -6.03
CA MET A 87 5.77 11.40 -6.46
C MET A 87 5.63 12.84 -5.92
N GLY A 88 6.57 13.34 -5.11
CA GLY A 88 6.50 14.66 -4.49
C GLY A 88 5.41 14.80 -3.42
N LEU A 89 4.92 13.69 -2.87
CA LEU A 89 3.89 13.66 -1.83
C LEU A 89 4.44 13.80 -0.41
N LEU A 90 5.76 13.60 -0.25
CA LEU A 90 6.48 13.65 1.01
C LEU A 90 7.69 14.58 0.91
N LYS A 91 7.90 15.36 1.96
CA LYS A 91 9.12 16.14 2.23
C LYS A 91 9.79 15.64 3.48
N HIS A 92 11.06 15.98 3.65
CA HIS A 92 11.81 15.67 4.86
C HIS A 92 11.07 16.13 6.13
N ASN A 93 11.04 15.27 7.16
CA ASN A 93 10.32 15.44 8.43
C ASN A 93 8.79 15.49 8.33
N ASP A 94 8.19 15.11 7.19
CA ASP A 94 6.75 14.94 7.13
C ASP A 94 6.30 13.70 7.92
N LYS A 95 5.13 13.81 8.54
CA LYS A 95 4.50 12.68 9.25
C LYS A 95 3.61 11.89 8.33
N VAL A 96 3.81 10.58 8.29
CA VAL A 96 3.07 9.62 7.46
C VAL A 96 2.24 8.73 8.36
N VAL A 97 0.96 8.60 8.04
CA VAL A 97 0.09 7.63 8.70
C VAL A 97 0.10 6.35 7.89
N VAL A 98 0.49 5.24 8.52
CA VAL A 98 0.52 3.92 7.92
C VAL A 98 -0.67 3.14 8.44
N PHE A 99 -1.53 2.70 7.53
CA PHE A 99 -2.64 1.80 7.81
C PHE A 99 -2.31 0.41 7.27
N GLN A 100 -2.40 -0.58 8.16
CA GLN A 100 -2.17 -1.97 7.81
C GLN A 100 -3.26 -2.84 8.42
N LYS A 101 -3.78 -3.78 7.63
CA LYS A 101 -4.63 -4.86 8.12
C LYS A 101 -3.79 -6.11 8.32
N ILE A 102 -3.74 -6.60 9.56
CA ILE A 102 -3.06 -7.83 9.95
C ILE A 102 -4.13 -8.79 10.43
N LEU A 103 -4.42 -9.83 9.64
CA LEU A 103 -5.53 -10.74 9.89
C LEU A 103 -6.84 -9.94 10.03
N ASP A 104 -7.45 -9.97 11.22
CA ASP A 104 -8.68 -9.25 11.53
C ASP A 104 -8.46 -7.94 12.30
N SER A 105 -7.20 -7.65 12.67
CA SER A 105 -6.82 -6.45 13.40
C SER A 105 -6.36 -5.36 12.45
N SER A 106 -6.80 -4.12 12.71
CA SER A 106 -6.34 -2.94 11.99
C SER A 106 -5.31 -2.20 12.83
N VAL A 107 -4.11 -1.99 12.28
CA VAL A 107 -3.01 -1.30 12.94
C VAL A 107 -2.78 0.04 12.24
N LEU A 108 -2.73 1.10 13.04
CA LEU A 108 -2.39 2.45 12.61
C LEU A 108 -1.06 2.84 13.26
N ARG A 109 -0.08 3.23 12.46
CA ARG A 109 1.23 3.72 12.93
C ARG A 109 1.47 5.12 12.36
N ILE A 110 2.07 6.00 13.17
CA ILE A 110 2.53 7.31 12.70
C ILE A 110 4.05 7.23 12.62
N VAL A 111 4.60 7.48 11.44
CA VAL A 111 6.03 7.39 11.16
C VAL A 111 6.49 8.74 10.62
N GLU A 112 7.63 9.22 11.10
CA GLU A 112 8.27 10.42 10.57
C GLU A 112 9.16 10.03 9.39
N PHE A 113 9.09 10.80 8.30
CA PHE A 113 9.88 10.55 7.12
C PHE A 113 11.26 11.21 7.26
N GLU A 114 12.24 10.41 7.66
CA GLU A 114 13.66 10.73 7.63
C GLU A 114 14.24 10.35 6.26
N ASP A 115 15.06 11.24 5.68
CA ASP A 115 15.54 11.15 4.30
C ASP A 115 16.88 10.41 4.18
#